data_AF-A0A0C3AEV6-F1
#
_entry.id   AF-A0A0C3AEV6-F1
#
_cell.length_a   1.000
_cell.length_b   1.000
_cell.length_c   1.000
_cell.angle_alpha   90.00
_cell.angle_beta   90.00
_cell.angle_gamma   90.00
#
_symmetry.space_group_name_H-M   'P 1'
#
loop_
_entity.id
_entity.type
_entity.pdbx_description
1 polymer ?
#
loop_
_entity_poly.entity_id
_entity_poly.type
_entity_poly.pdbx_seq_one_letter_code
_entity_poly.pdbx_strand_id
1 'polypeptide(L)'
;MIFAGDFAQLQPVTGATLYSTNVGTKLASRMSVKKQEETIGKALWHQITTVVILRENMRQKTQTPEDTKLHTALENMRYKSSNRPVLAQKKFRNVSIITAWNAHKDQINKLGSERFAKETGQNLTTFYSKD
;
A
#
# COMPACT_ATOMS: atom_id res chain seq x y z
N MET A 1 -19.76 16.55 -0.51
CA MET A 1 -18.98 15.30 -0.62
C MET A 1 -17.52 15.66 -0.44
N ILE A 2 -16.81 15.00 0.47
CA ILE A 2 -15.39 15.26 0.73
C ILE A 2 -14.63 14.00 0.34
N PHE A 3 -13.66 14.15 -0.56
CA PHE A 3 -12.74 13.08 -0.94
C PHE A 3 -11.39 13.36 -0.27
N ALA A 4 -10.77 12.32 0.26
CA ALA A 4 -9.43 12.38 0.83
C ALA A 4 -8.63 11.17 0.33
N GLY A 5 -7.39 11.40 -0.05
CA GLY A 5 -6.52 10.36 -0.59
C GLY A 5 -5.24 10.94 -1.16
N ASP A 6 -4.42 10.06 -1.73
CA ASP A 6 -3.17 10.40 -2.40
C ASP A 6 -3.16 9.81 -3.81
N PHE A 7 -2.92 10.65 -4.82
CA PHE A 7 -2.92 10.24 -6.23
C PHE A 7 -1.76 9.31 -6.58
N ALA A 8 -0.70 9.26 -5.76
CA ALA A 8 0.44 8.37 -5.94
C ALA A 8 0.21 6.96 -5.34
N GLN A 9 -0.98 6.66 -4.84
CA GLN A 9 -1.34 5.33 -4.36
C GLN A 9 -1.48 4.32 -5.50
N LEU A 10 -1.54 3.03 -5.12
CA LEU A 10 -1.80 1.94 -6.04
C LEU A 10 -3.14 2.17 -6.76
N GLN A 11 -3.16 1.84 -8.05
CA GLN A 11 -4.40 1.80 -8.81
C GLN A 11 -5.43 0.87 -8.13
N PRO A 12 -6.74 1.12 -8.33
CA PRO A 12 -7.78 0.21 -7.88
C PRO A 12 -7.47 -1.23 -8.30
N VAL A 13 -7.74 -2.19 -7.41
CA VAL A 13 -7.47 -3.62 -7.64
C VAL A 13 -8.13 -4.12 -8.93
N THR A 14 -9.28 -3.56 -9.28
CA THR A 14 -9.92 -3.77 -10.58
C THR A 14 -10.45 -2.45 -11.12
N GLY A 15 -10.35 -2.24 -12.43
CA GLY A 15 -10.80 -1.01 -13.09
C GLY A 15 -9.68 0.01 -13.25
N ALA A 16 -10.05 1.23 -13.64
CA ALA A 16 -9.12 2.34 -13.87
C ALA A 16 -9.28 3.43 -12.81
N THR A 17 -8.25 4.26 -12.63
CA THR A 17 -8.33 5.43 -11.74
C THR A 17 -9.32 6.45 -12.28
N LEU A 18 -10.00 7.20 -11.39
CA LEU A 18 -11.00 8.22 -11.79
C LEU A 18 -10.42 9.34 -12.67
N TYR A 19 -9.12 9.62 -12.49
CA TYR A 19 -8.37 10.59 -13.28
C TYR A 19 -7.74 9.98 -14.55
N SER A 20 -7.96 8.69 -14.83
CA SER A 20 -7.45 8.05 -16.04
C SER A 20 -8.15 8.61 -17.28
N THR A 21 -7.40 8.81 -18.36
CA THR A 21 -7.92 9.15 -19.69
C THR A 21 -8.68 7.98 -20.32
N ASN A 22 -8.50 6.75 -19.83
CA ASN A 22 -9.09 5.53 -20.40
C ASN A 22 -10.58 5.36 -20.07
N VAL A 23 -11.08 6.04 -19.03
CA VAL A 23 -12.51 6.07 -18.70
C VAL A 23 -13.16 7.21 -19.48
N GLY A 24 -14.06 6.90 -20.41
CA GLY A 24 -14.81 7.92 -21.13
C GLY A 24 -15.80 8.67 -20.22
N THR A 25 -16.18 9.89 -20.60
CA THR A 25 -17.21 10.68 -19.89
C THR A 25 -18.61 10.51 -20.49
N LYS A 26 -18.76 9.69 -21.54
CA LYS A 26 -20.01 9.47 -22.25
C LYS A 26 -20.53 8.06 -21.99
N LEU A 27 -21.78 7.98 -21.51
CA LEU A 27 -22.51 6.73 -21.38
C LEU A 27 -23.01 6.28 -22.76
N ALA A 28 -22.81 5.01 -23.10
CA ALA A 28 -23.35 4.38 -24.29
C ALA A 28 -24.25 3.21 -23.87
N SER A 29 -25.35 3.03 -24.61
CA SER A 29 -26.41 2.05 -24.28
C SER A 29 -25.92 0.59 -24.19
N ARG A 30 -24.81 0.25 -24.86
CA ARG A 30 -24.21 -1.11 -24.85
C ARG A 30 -23.13 -1.32 -23.77
N MET A 31 -22.98 -0.39 -22.82
CA MET A 31 -21.96 -0.50 -21.76
C MET A 31 -22.38 -1.46 -20.65
N SER A 32 -21.42 -2.19 -20.09
CA SER A 32 -21.64 -2.97 -18.88
C SER A 32 -21.92 -2.05 -17.68
N VAL A 33 -22.65 -2.56 -16.69
CA VAL A 33 -23.01 -1.84 -15.45
C VAL A 33 -21.76 -1.24 -14.78
N LYS A 34 -20.69 -2.04 -14.63
CA LYS A 34 -19.42 -1.59 -14.05
C LYS A 34 -18.83 -0.38 -14.80
N LYS A 35 -18.91 -0.37 -16.13
CA LYS A 35 -18.37 0.73 -16.94
C LYS A 35 -19.26 1.99 -16.84
N GLN A 36 -20.55 1.81 -16.63
CA GLN A 36 -21.47 2.92 -16.34
C GLN A 36 -21.15 3.55 -14.97
N GLU A 37 -20.93 2.74 -13.94
CA GLU A 37 -20.51 3.19 -12.61
C GLU A 37 -19.20 3.98 -12.66
N GLU A 38 -18.18 3.49 -13.39
CA GLU A 38 -16.91 4.20 -13.60
C GLU A 38 -17.12 5.56 -14.29
N THR A 39 -18.01 5.61 -15.28
CA THR A 39 -18.33 6.84 -16.03
C THR A 39 -19.06 7.87 -15.14
N ILE A 40 -20.02 7.41 -14.34
CA ILE A 40 -20.74 8.25 -13.37
C ILE A 40 -19.77 8.77 -12.30
N GLY A 41 -18.92 7.88 -11.76
CA GLY A 41 -17.89 8.25 -10.79
C GLY A 41 -16.96 9.33 -11.33
N LYS A 42 -16.54 9.21 -12.59
CA LYS A 42 -15.72 10.23 -13.26
C LYS A 42 -16.48 11.54 -13.49
N ALA A 43 -17.75 11.50 -13.85
CA ALA A 43 -18.58 12.70 -13.99
C ALA A 43 -18.75 13.44 -12.66
N LEU A 44 -19.00 12.71 -11.56
CA LEU A 44 -19.06 13.28 -10.20
C LEU A 44 -17.70 13.85 -9.76
N TRP A 45 -16.60 13.17 -10.11
CA TRP A 45 -15.25 13.66 -9.83
C TRP A 45 -14.97 15.01 -10.52
N HIS A 46 -15.44 15.20 -11.76
CA HIS A 46 -15.31 16.48 -12.46
C HIS A 46 -16.14 17.62 -11.87
N GLN A 47 -17.12 17.34 -11.00
CA GLN A 47 -17.91 18.37 -10.31
C GLN A 47 -17.19 18.93 -9.07
N ILE A 48 -16.01 18.42 -8.70
CA ILE A 48 -15.24 18.94 -7.58
C ILE A 48 -14.68 20.32 -7.93
N THR A 49 -15.06 21.33 -7.16
CA THR A 49 -14.64 22.73 -7.39
C THR A 49 -13.41 23.14 -6.57
N THR A 50 -13.13 22.44 -5.47
CA THR A 50 -12.11 22.83 -4.50
C THR A 50 -11.15 21.68 -4.24
N VAL A 51 -9.86 21.95 -4.36
CA VAL A 51 -8.78 21.00 -4.04
C VAL A 51 -7.89 21.62 -2.99
N VAL A 52 -7.66 20.88 -1.90
CA VAL A 52 -6.73 21.25 -0.83
C VAL A 52 -5.56 20.26 -0.85
N ILE A 53 -4.34 20.78 -1.00
CA ILE A 53 -3.11 19.96 -0.97
C ILE A 53 -2.40 20.22 0.37
N LEU A 54 -2.32 19.19 1.20
CA LEU A 54 -1.54 19.23 2.44
C LEU A 54 -0.05 19.11 2.11
N ARG A 55 0.77 20.04 2.61
CA ARG A 55 2.22 20.08 2.33
C ARG A 55 3.09 19.61 3.49
N GLU A 56 2.59 19.68 4.71
CA GLU A 56 3.34 19.27 5.89
C GLU A 56 3.18 17.77 6.15
N ASN A 57 4.28 17.02 6.09
CA ASN A 57 4.27 15.59 6.46
C ASN A 57 4.34 15.46 7.97
N MET A 58 3.20 15.11 8.57
CA MET A 58 3.10 14.95 10.03
C MET A 58 3.65 13.60 10.53
N ARG A 59 3.88 12.63 9.64
CA ARG A 59 4.30 11.26 10.01
C ARG A 59 5.81 11.16 10.27
N GLN A 60 6.60 12.05 9.66
CA GLN A 60 8.07 12.07 9.75
C GLN A 60 8.57 13.46 10.21
N LYS A 61 8.01 14.00 11.29
CA LYS A 61 8.38 15.33 11.80
C LYS A 61 9.78 15.40 12.41
N THR A 62 10.18 14.33 13.09
CA THR A 62 11.52 14.16 13.64
C THR A 62 12.28 13.27 12.68
N GLN A 63 12.78 13.86 11.60
CA GLN A 63 13.65 13.15 10.67
C GLN A 63 14.98 12.90 11.38
N THR A 64 15.09 11.74 12.01
CA THR A 64 16.34 11.34 12.65
C THR A 64 17.39 11.09 11.56
N PRO A 65 18.69 11.17 11.87
CA PRO A 65 19.75 10.73 10.96
C PRO A 65 19.52 9.28 10.47
N GLU A 66 18.88 8.46 11.28
CA GLU A 66 18.45 7.09 10.99
C GLU A 66 17.34 7.03 9.93
N ASP A 67 16.35 7.91 9.98
CA ASP A 67 15.28 8.01 8.97
C ASP A 67 15.83 8.43 7.60
N THR A 68 16.83 9.31 7.58
CA THR A 68 17.50 9.71 6.34
C THR A 68 18.26 8.53 5.72
N LYS A 69 18.97 7.75 6.54
CA LYS A 69 19.62 6.51 6.09
C LYS A 69 18.63 5.47 5.59
N LEU A 70 17.46 5.36 6.24
CA LEU A 70 16.38 4.47 5.81
C LEU A 70 15.84 4.90 4.43
N HIS A 71 15.64 6.20 4.21
CA HIS A 71 15.23 6.73 2.91
C HIS A 71 16.24 6.39 1.81
N THR A 72 17.53 6.67 2.04
CA THR A 72 18.60 6.31 1.10
C THR A 72 18.67 4.80 0.84
N ALA A 73 18.45 3.97 1.87
CA ALA A 73 18.43 2.51 1.71
C ALA A 73 17.22 2.02 0.89
N LEU A 74 16.04 2.62 1.09
CA LEU A 74 14.84 2.31 0.31
C LEU A 74 15.02 2.71 -1.16
N GLU A 75 15.62 3.88 -1.42
CA GLU A 75 15.99 4.29 -2.78
C GLU A 75 17.01 3.33 -3.40
N ASN A 76 18.06 2.95 -2.68
CA ASN A 76 19.08 2.01 -3.14
C ASN A 76 18.52 0.61 -3.46
N MET A 77 17.48 0.17 -2.76
CA MET A 77 16.75 -1.06 -3.05
C MET A 77 15.85 -0.91 -4.28
N ARG A 78 15.19 0.25 -4.44
CA ARG A 78 14.37 0.58 -5.62
C ARG A 78 15.19 0.64 -6.91
N TYR A 79 16.43 1.12 -6.84
CA TYR A 79 17.32 1.25 -8.01
C TYR A 79 18.30 0.09 -8.22
N LYS A 80 18.12 -1.06 -7.54
CA LYS A 80 18.96 -2.27 -7.72
C LYS A 80 20.46 -1.98 -7.57
N SER A 81 20.86 -1.16 -6.59
CA SER A 81 22.28 -0.94 -6.28
C SER A 81 22.96 -2.21 -5.74
N SER A 82 24.29 -2.27 -5.88
CA SER A 82 25.13 -3.42 -5.51
C SER A 82 25.29 -3.64 -4.00
N ASN A 83 24.91 -2.67 -3.15
CA ASN A 83 25.12 -2.70 -1.71
C ASN A 83 23.83 -3.06 -0.94
N ARG A 84 23.28 -4.24 -1.23
CA ARG A 84 21.99 -4.68 -0.65
C ARG A 84 22.18 -5.22 0.77
N PRO A 85 21.37 -4.78 1.75
CA PRO A 85 21.43 -5.37 3.08
C PRO A 85 21.01 -6.84 3.04
N VAL A 86 21.76 -7.70 3.73
CA VAL A 86 21.41 -9.11 3.90
C VAL A 86 20.25 -9.20 4.90
N LEU A 87 19.05 -9.49 4.39
CA LEU A 87 17.82 -9.54 5.19
C LEU A 87 17.82 -10.64 6.27
N ALA A 88 18.71 -11.62 6.18
CA ALA A 88 18.89 -12.67 7.19
C ALA A 88 19.60 -12.21 8.48
N GLN A 89 20.13 -10.97 8.52
CA GLN A 89 20.81 -10.45 9.70
C GLN A 89 19.86 -10.33 10.90
N LYS A 90 20.37 -10.61 12.12
CA LYS A 90 19.58 -10.58 13.37
C LYS A 90 18.86 -9.24 13.60
N LYS A 91 19.43 -8.12 13.15
CA LYS A 91 18.83 -6.79 13.27
C LYS A 91 17.52 -6.60 12.51
N PHE A 92 17.24 -7.46 11.53
CA PHE A 92 15.99 -7.49 10.79
C PHE A 92 15.02 -8.56 11.32
N ARG A 93 15.29 -9.16 12.48
CA ARG A 93 14.32 -10.04 13.14
C ARG A 93 13.16 -9.20 13.65
N ASN A 94 11.94 -9.69 13.38
CA ASN A 94 10.67 -9.12 13.86
C ASN A 94 10.39 -7.69 13.35
N VAL A 95 11.05 -7.25 12.28
CA VAL A 95 10.70 -6.03 11.56
C VAL A 95 9.53 -6.28 10.60
N SER A 96 8.77 -5.23 10.28
CA SER A 96 7.71 -5.32 9.28
C SER A 96 8.28 -5.62 7.89
N ILE A 97 7.74 -6.63 7.22
CA ILE A 97 8.13 -7.03 5.86
C ILE A 97 6.94 -6.83 4.94
N ILE A 98 7.14 -6.08 3.86
CA ILE A 98 6.15 -5.86 2.81
C ILE A 98 6.51 -6.76 1.63
N THR A 99 5.56 -7.59 1.18
CA THR A 99 5.72 -8.48 0.01
C THR A 99 4.69 -8.17 -1.06
N ALA A 100 5.00 -8.53 -2.30
CA ALA A 100 4.09 -8.29 -3.43
C ALA A 100 2.86 -9.21 -3.43
N TRP A 101 2.96 -10.41 -2.83
CA TRP A 101 1.93 -11.44 -2.91
C TRP A 101 1.49 -11.90 -1.52
N ASN A 102 0.18 -12.08 -1.35
CA ASN A 102 -0.40 -12.57 -0.10
C ASN A 102 0.19 -13.92 0.31
N ALA A 103 0.41 -14.86 -0.63
CA ALA A 103 1.01 -16.16 -0.33
C ALA A 103 2.39 -16.04 0.33
N HIS A 104 3.22 -15.10 -0.13
CA HIS A 104 4.53 -14.84 0.48
C HIS A 104 4.40 -14.19 1.86
N LYS A 105 3.48 -13.21 2.00
CA LYS A 105 3.16 -12.61 3.31
C LYS A 105 2.75 -13.70 4.31
N ASP A 106 1.84 -14.59 3.92
CA ASP A 106 1.27 -15.60 4.81
C ASP A 106 2.31 -16.61 5.25
N GLN A 107 3.17 -17.05 4.33
CA GLN A 107 4.27 -17.95 4.66
C GLN A 107 5.30 -17.30 5.60
N ILE A 108 5.67 -16.04 5.35
CA ILE A 108 6.59 -15.28 6.21
C ILE A 108 5.97 -15.09 7.60
N ASN A 109 4.68 -14.72 7.67
CA ASN A 109 3.99 -14.53 8.93
C ASN A 109 3.90 -15.82 9.73
N LYS A 110 3.63 -16.96 9.08
CA LYS A 110 3.61 -18.28 9.73
C LYS A 110 4.98 -18.62 10.35
N LEU A 111 6.04 -18.55 9.56
CA LEU A 111 7.40 -18.83 10.04
C LEU A 111 7.84 -17.83 11.12
N GLY A 112 7.44 -16.57 10.98
CA GLY A 112 7.74 -15.48 11.91
C GLY A 112 7.03 -15.65 13.26
N SER A 113 5.75 -16.02 13.27
CA SER A 113 4.96 -16.19 14.48
C SER A 113 5.40 -17.42 15.28
N GLU A 114 5.66 -18.54 14.62
CA GLU A 114 6.20 -19.76 15.24
C GLU A 114 7.55 -19.49 15.91
N ARG A 115 8.47 -18.81 15.20
CA ARG A 115 9.77 -18.43 15.75
C ARG A 115 9.60 -17.46 16.93
N PHE A 116 8.79 -16.43 16.78
CA PHE A 116 8.59 -15.41 17.80
C PHE A 116 8.08 -16.04 19.10
N ALA A 117 7.03 -16.86 19.02
CA ALA A 117 6.48 -17.58 20.16
C ALA A 117 7.54 -18.44 20.88
N LYS A 118 8.37 -19.16 20.11
CA LYS A 118 9.48 -19.96 20.66
C LYS A 118 10.57 -19.12 21.33
N GLU A 119 10.93 -17.98 20.73
CA GLU A 119 11.97 -17.09 21.26
C GLU A 119 11.50 -16.30 22.50
N THR A 120 10.21 -15.97 22.59
CA THR A 120 9.65 -15.19 23.72
C THR A 120 8.97 -16.04 24.78
N GLY A 121 8.88 -17.37 24.59
CA GLY A 121 8.15 -18.28 25.48
C GLY A 121 6.64 -18.02 25.54
N GLN A 122 6.07 -17.38 24.50
CA GLN A 122 4.65 -17.07 24.44
C GLN A 122 3.89 -18.18 23.73
N ASN A 123 2.61 -18.36 24.07
CA ASN A 123 1.77 -19.35 23.40
C ASN A 123 1.18 -18.76 22.10
N LEU A 124 1.26 -19.50 21.00
CA LEU A 124 0.69 -19.10 19.72
C LEU A 124 -0.77 -19.57 19.64
N THR A 125 -1.71 -18.63 19.63
CA THR A 125 -3.15 -18.94 19.52
C THR A 125 -3.66 -18.61 18.12
N THR A 126 -4.30 -19.57 17.48
CA THR A 126 -4.97 -19.39 16.19
C THR A 126 -6.46 -19.15 16.42
N PHE A 127 -6.97 -18.04 15.90
CA PHE A 127 -8.40 -17.75 15.89
C PHE A 127 -8.93 -17.98 14.48
N TYR A 128 -10.09 -18.62 14.38
CA TYR A 128 -10.81 -18.78 13.11
C TYR A 128 -12.16 -18.07 13.25
N SER A 129 -12.41 -17.07 12.41
CA SER A 129 -13.72 -16.42 12.32
C SER A 129 -14.65 -17.32 11.52
N LYS A 130 -15.84 -17.61 12.06
CA LYS A 130 -16.95 -18.18 11.29
C LYS A 130 -17.89 -17.04 10.95
N ASP A 131 -18.16 -16.87 9.67
CA ASP A 131 -19.19 -15.97 9.16
C ASP A 131 -20.60 -16.49 9.49
#